data_AF-A0A2V1H0N5-F1
#
_entry.id   AF-A0A2V1H0N5-F1
#
_cell.length_a   1.000
_cell.length_b   1.000
_cell.length_c   1.000
_cell.angle_alpha   90.00
_cell.angle_beta   90.00
_cell.angle_gamma   90.00
#
_symmetry.space_group_name_H-M   'P 1'
#
loop_
_entity.id
_entity.type
_entity.pdbx_description
1 polymer ?
#
loop_
_entity_poly.entity_id
_entity_poly.type
_entity_poly.pdbx_seq_one_letter_code
_entity_poly.pdbx_strand_id
1 'polypeptide(L)'
;MLPGDILLVTGEGKLSKSLVAGQKVIYSKAVSSHVELSLGDGVFIHSTGDSGVHLTLLLDEDKSCNDNWRVIRHKSITGLGPEIEKLQKAAMYYYAQDYNKVFLGAGTDYSSFCSELVAKAYSRAEIEIIGCKAPSKVTPAHFDKEADALVDWIDVTEEYKQLLLDMNKNEFPYRLALETLSAVMDRRKVNEQFREKMISKLESGSSENKVTAEKFKELLAGRELKFWHEKKS
;
A
#
# COMPACT_ATOMS: atom_id res chain seq x y z
N MET A 1 -1.19 9.18 -14.13
CA MET A 1 -1.26 8.38 -12.89
C MET A 1 -0.50 7.08 -13.08
N LEU A 2 0.48 6.84 -12.21
CA LEU A 2 1.30 5.64 -12.28
C LEU A 2 1.31 4.95 -10.91
N PRO A 3 1.32 3.61 -10.89
CA PRO A 3 1.57 2.92 -9.65
C PRO A 3 2.91 3.32 -9.05
N GLY A 4 2.91 3.57 -7.75
CA GLY A 4 4.04 4.17 -7.06
C GLY A 4 3.88 5.65 -6.73
N ASP A 5 2.99 6.37 -7.42
CA ASP A 5 2.65 7.74 -7.04
C ASP A 5 2.13 7.76 -5.59
N ILE A 6 2.55 8.76 -4.81
CA ILE A 6 2.21 8.87 -3.39
C ILE A 6 1.24 10.03 -3.21
N LEU A 7 0.05 9.72 -2.71
CA LEU A 7 -0.94 10.70 -2.31
C LEU A 7 -0.67 11.12 -0.86
N LEU A 8 -0.57 12.42 -0.64
CA LEU A 8 -0.35 13.04 0.66
C LEU A 8 -1.62 13.79 1.05
N VAL A 9 -2.24 13.39 2.16
CA VAL A 9 -3.54 13.93 2.58
C VAL A 9 -3.54 14.37 4.03
N THR A 10 -4.51 15.22 4.35
CA THR A 10 -4.80 15.65 5.73
C THR A 10 -6.24 15.32 6.04
N GLY A 11 -6.47 14.36 6.93
CA GLY A 11 -7.82 14.03 7.37
C GLY A 11 -8.44 15.17 8.20
N GLU A 12 -9.77 15.23 8.24
CA GLU A 12 -10.49 16.35 8.89
C GLU A 12 -10.54 16.24 10.44
N GLY A 13 -10.29 15.04 10.97
CA GLY A 13 -10.45 14.72 12.40
C GLY A 13 -9.42 15.36 13.34
N LYS A 14 -9.74 15.39 14.64
CA LYS A 14 -8.84 15.89 15.70
C LYS A 14 -7.52 15.10 15.77
N LEU A 15 -7.57 13.78 15.51
CA LEU A 15 -6.37 12.95 15.48
C LEU A 15 -5.41 13.40 14.38
N SER A 16 -5.90 13.70 13.18
CA SER A 16 -5.10 14.21 12.06
C SER A 16 -4.40 15.52 12.42
N LYS A 17 -5.11 16.46 13.04
CA LYS A 17 -4.52 17.73 13.50
C LYS A 17 -3.39 17.52 14.52
N SER A 18 -3.60 16.62 15.48
CA SER A 18 -2.56 16.26 16.47
C SER A 18 -1.35 15.59 15.83
N LEU A 19 -1.57 14.70 14.85
CA LEU A 19 -0.50 14.05 14.09
C LEU A 19 0.32 15.09 13.32
N VAL A 20 -0.32 16.01 12.61
CA VAL A 20 0.37 17.10 11.90
C VAL A 20 1.18 17.96 12.85
N ALA A 21 0.60 18.36 13.99
CA ALA A 21 1.31 19.16 14.99
C ALA A 21 2.55 18.44 15.55
N GLY A 22 2.41 17.15 15.90
CA GLY A 22 3.53 16.34 16.41
C GLY A 22 4.63 16.16 15.37
N GLN A 23 4.26 16.06 14.09
CA GLN A 23 5.20 15.92 12.98
C GLN A 23 6.04 17.17 12.69
N LYS A 24 5.67 18.34 13.22
CA LYS A 24 6.43 19.59 13.01
C LYS A 24 7.83 19.56 13.62
N VAL A 25 8.11 18.64 14.54
CA VAL A 25 9.47 18.41 15.07
C VAL A 25 10.39 17.74 14.03
N ILE A 26 9.82 17.01 13.08
CA ILE A 26 10.55 16.36 11.96
C ILE A 26 10.67 17.36 10.80
N TYR A 27 9.56 18.03 10.47
CA TYR A 27 9.53 19.02 9.40
C TYR A 27 8.56 20.16 9.75
N SER A 28 9.07 21.37 9.93
CA SER A 28 8.28 22.51 10.45
C SER A 28 7.07 22.89 9.58
N LYS A 29 7.11 22.58 8.28
CA LYS A 29 6.01 22.79 7.33
C LYS A 29 5.17 21.53 7.07
N ALA A 30 5.27 20.50 7.92
CA ALA A 30 4.42 19.31 7.80
C ALA A 30 2.93 19.72 7.81
N VAL A 31 2.20 19.18 6.85
CA VAL A 31 0.77 19.41 6.64
C VAL A 31 0.00 18.11 6.56
N SER A 32 0.60 17.03 6.03
CA SER A 32 -0.08 15.76 5.83
C SER A 32 -0.11 14.92 7.11
N SER A 33 -1.28 14.33 7.38
CA SER A 33 -1.47 13.37 8.47
C SER A 33 -1.38 11.92 8.00
N HIS A 34 -1.52 11.70 6.69
CA HIS A 34 -1.68 10.38 6.10
C HIS A 34 -1.06 10.34 4.71
N VAL A 35 -0.62 9.16 4.29
CA VAL A 35 0.01 8.92 2.99
C VAL A 35 -0.47 7.60 2.41
N GLU A 36 -0.61 7.56 1.09
CA GLU A 36 -1.18 6.42 0.38
C GLU A 36 -0.39 6.13 -0.88
N LEU A 37 -0.34 4.87 -1.28
CA LEU A 37 0.42 4.42 -2.45
C LEU A 37 -0.55 4.11 -3.59
N SER A 38 -0.38 4.77 -4.73
CA SER A 38 -1.19 4.50 -5.91
C SER A 38 -0.87 3.12 -6.48
N LEU A 39 -1.91 2.36 -6.82
CA LEU A 39 -1.85 1.16 -7.64
C LEU A 39 -2.19 1.44 -9.11
N GLY A 40 -2.37 2.71 -9.49
CA GLY A 40 -2.84 3.13 -10.80
C GLY A 40 -4.35 3.42 -10.84
N ASP A 41 -4.79 4.17 -11.85
CA ASP A 41 -6.21 4.38 -12.18
C ASP A 41 -7.11 4.84 -11.01
N GLY A 42 -6.56 5.65 -10.11
CA GLY A 42 -7.28 6.21 -8.98
C GLY A 42 -7.50 5.23 -7.82
N VAL A 43 -6.93 4.03 -7.90
CA VAL A 43 -6.89 3.06 -6.80
C VAL A 43 -5.64 3.29 -5.97
N PHE A 44 -5.82 3.30 -4.65
CA PHE A 44 -4.76 3.45 -3.67
C PHE A 44 -4.78 2.28 -2.69
N ILE A 45 -3.60 1.93 -2.18
CA ILE A 45 -3.44 1.05 -1.03
C ILE A 45 -2.87 1.85 0.13
N HIS A 46 -3.50 1.72 1.28
CA HIS A 46 -3.14 2.48 2.47
C HIS A 46 -3.41 1.70 3.75
N SER A 47 -2.97 2.24 4.89
CA SER A 47 -3.16 1.61 6.19
C SER A 47 -3.80 2.55 7.20
N THR A 48 -4.96 2.17 7.72
CA THR A 48 -5.76 2.97 8.67
C THR A 48 -6.04 2.21 9.96
N GLY A 49 -6.34 2.92 11.04
CA GLY A 49 -6.51 2.34 12.38
C GLY A 49 -7.70 1.39 12.54
N ASP A 50 -8.69 1.50 11.67
CA ASP A 50 -9.93 0.72 11.65
C ASP A 50 -9.83 -0.56 10.80
N SER A 51 -9.16 -0.49 9.64
CA SER A 51 -9.17 -1.56 8.64
C SER A 51 -7.79 -2.17 8.37
N GLY A 52 -6.72 -1.60 8.92
CA GLY A 52 -5.35 -1.99 8.56
C GLY A 52 -5.08 -1.69 7.09
N VAL A 53 -4.30 -2.53 6.42
CA VAL A 53 -3.94 -2.34 5.00
C VAL A 53 -5.06 -2.80 4.08
N HIS A 54 -5.64 -1.87 3.32
CA HIS A 54 -6.74 -2.13 2.39
C HIS A 54 -6.69 -1.17 1.19
N LEU A 55 -7.60 -1.36 0.22
CA LEU A 55 -7.71 -0.52 -0.97
C LEU A 55 -8.77 0.57 -0.79
N THR A 56 -8.52 1.72 -1.40
CA THR A 56 -9.43 2.87 -1.46
C THR A 56 -9.41 3.50 -2.84
N LEU A 57 -10.35 4.41 -3.11
CA LEU A 57 -10.41 5.20 -4.33
C LEU A 57 -10.11 6.66 -4.04
N LEU A 58 -9.47 7.33 -4.99
CA LEU A 58 -9.26 8.78 -4.94
C LEU A 58 -10.56 9.56 -4.67
N LEU A 59 -11.69 9.09 -5.22
CA LEU A 59 -13.02 9.67 -4.99
C LEU A 59 -13.45 9.66 -3.52
N ASP A 60 -13.08 8.60 -2.79
CA ASP A 60 -13.47 8.44 -1.40
C ASP A 60 -12.52 9.22 -0.49
N GLU A 61 -11.24 9.31 -0.86
CA GLU A 61 -10.25 10.14 -0.16
C GLU A 61 -10.52 11.64 -0.33
N ASP A 62 -10.91 12.08 -1.53
CA ASP A 62 -11.27 13.48 -1.80
C ASP A 62 -12.45 13.95 -0.95
N LYS A 63 -13.42 13.06 -0.67
CA LYS A 63 -14.56 13.34 0.22
C LYS A 63 -14.18 13.33 1.70
N SER A 64 -13.09 12.65 2.07
CA SER A 64 -12.73 12.35 3.47
C SER A 64 -11.57 13.21 3.99
N CYS A 65 -10.92 13.96 3.10
CA CYS A 65 -9.74 14.77 3.39
C CYS A 65 -9.97 16.24 3.01
N ASN A 66 -9.15 17.13 3.57
CA ASN A 66 -9.17 18.53 3.16
C ASN A 66 -8.69 18.68 1.70
N ASP A 67 -9.21 19.68 0.98
CA ASP A 67 -8.92 20.03 -0.44
C ASP A 67 -7.44 20.29 -0.80
N ASN A 68 -6.52 20.20 0.16
CA ASN A 68 -5.09 20.48 -0.01
C ASN A 68 -4.24 19.19 -0.12
N TRP A 69 -4.80 18.12 -0.67
CA TRP A 69 -4.02 16.94 -0.99
C TRP A 69 -3.09 17.21 -2.17
N ARG A 70 -1.97 16.45 -2.22
CA ARG A 70 -0.99 16.52 -3.30
C ARG A 70 -0.48 15.14 -3.64
N VAL A 71 0.00 14.97 -4.86
CA VAL A 71 0.55 13.71 -5.32
C VAL A 71 1.96 13.90 -5.85
N ILE A 72 2.88 13.07 -5.38
CA ILE A 72 4.27 13.08 -5.81
C ILE A 72 4.65 11.74 -6.46
N ARG A 73 5.52 11.80 -7.47
CA ARG A 73 6.08 10.63 -8.15
C ARG A 73 7.59 10.64 -8.01
N HIS A 74 8.18 9.50 -7.64
CA HIS A 74 9.64 9.38 -7.59
C HIS A 74 10.19 9.41 -9.03
N LYS A 75 11.30 10.11 -9.27
CA LYS A 75 11.87 10.31 -10.61
C LYS A 75 12.33 9.02 -11.29
N SER A 76 12.57 7.94 -10.53
CA SER A 76 12.86 6.62 -11.10
C SER A 76 11.64 5.97 -11.78
N ILE A 77 10.42 6.46 -11.52
CA ILE A 77 9.18 5.96 -12.11
C ILE A 77 8.92 6.76 -13.38
N THR A 78 9.45 6.29 -14.51
CA THR A 78 9.45 7.04 -15.79
C THR A 78 8.31 6.68 -16.74
N GLY A 79 7.47 5.70 -16.40
CA GLY A 79 6.38 5.22 -17.24
C GLY A 79 6.08 3.75 -17.02
N LEU A 80 5.08 3.22 -17.75
CA LEU A 80 4.72 1.81 -17.69
C LEU A 80 5.92 0.92 -18.03
N GLY A 81 6.22 -0.03 -17.14
CA GLY A 81 7.35 -0.93 -17.28
C GLY A 81 7.51 -1.86 -16.07
N PRO A 82 8.53 -2.73 -16.08
CA PRO A 82 8.74 -3.76 -15.05
C PRO A 82 8.85 -3.21 -13.62
N GLU A 83 9.41 -2.01 -13.45
CA GLU A 83 9.58 -1.39 -12.14
C GLU A 83 8.24 -1.01 -11.49
N ILE A 84 7.28 -0.56 -12.29
CA ILE A 84 5.93 -0.25 -11.83
C ILE A 84 5.21 -1.52 -11.37
N GLU A 85 5.34 -2.59 -12.15
CA GLU A 85 4.76 -3.89 -11.82
C GLU A 85 5.37 -4.46 -10.54
N LYS A 86 6.69 -4.33 -10.37
CA LYS A 86 7.40 -4.70 -9.15
C LYS A 86 6.86 -3.93 -7.95
N LEU A 87 6.64 -2.64 -8.10
CA LEU A 87 6.11 -1.79 -7.03
C LEU A 87 4.65 -2.10 -6.69
N GLN A 88 3.80 -2.37 -7.68
CA GLN A 88 2.43 -2.85 -7.46
C GLN A 88 2.43 -4.17 -6.68
N LYS A 89 3.20 -5.16 -7.13
CA LYS A 89 3.33 -6.45 -6.43
C LYS A 89 3.89 -6.27 -5.02
N ALA A 90 4.86 -5.37 -4.85
CA ALA A 90 5.47 -5.06 -3.57
C ALA A 90 4.47 -4.42 -2.60
N ALA A 91 3.63 -3.52 -3.08
CA ALA A 91 2.56 -2.90 -2.30
C ALA A 91 1.47 -3.93 -1.93
N MET A 92 0.98 -4.67 -2.93
CA MET A 92 -0.05 -5.70 -2.75
C MET A 92 0.38 -6.82 -1.80
N TYR A 93 1.68 -7.13 -1.70
CA TYR A 93 2.19 -8.11 -0.74
C TYR A 93 1.72 -7.83 0.69
N TYR A 94 1.56 -6.55 1.07
CA TYR A 94 1.16 -6.12 2.41
C TYR A 94 -0.36 -6.03 2.62
N TYR A 95 -1.17 -6.36 1.61
CA TYR A 95 -2.63 -6.32 1.71
C TYR A 95 -3.14 -7.11 2.93
N ALA A 96 -4.09 -6.52 3.65
CA ALA A 96 -4.75 -7.07 4.83
C ALA A 96 -3.86 -7.32 6.06
N GLN A 97 -2.70 -6.65 6.14
CA GLN A 97 -1.95 -6.44 7.38
C GLN A 97 -2.75 -5.61 8.38
N ASP A 98 -2.47 -5.79 9.67
CA ASP A 98 -3.07 -4.96 10.72
C ASP A 98 -2.48 -3.54 10.73
N TYR A 99 -3.14 -2.62 11.45
CA TYR A 99 -2.59 -1.30 11.70
C TYR A 99 -1.54 -1.33 12.82
N ASN A 100 -0.37 -0.77 12.55
CA ASN A 100 0.70 -0.69 13.55
C ASN A 100 0.42 0.47 14.54
N LYS A 101 0.01 0.10 15.76
CA LYS A 101 -0.27 1.05 16.85
C LYS A 101 0.99 1.59 17.54
N VAL A 102 2.15 0.96 17.32
CA VAL A 102 3.43 1.35 17.90
C VAL A 102 4.19 2.24 16.91
N PHE A 103 3.81 3.52 16.88
CA PHE A 103 4.39 4.50 15.99
C PHE A 103 5.89 4.72 16.29
N LEU A 104 6.72 4.77 15.25
CA LEU A 104 8.18 4.93 15.35
C LEU A 104 8.87 3.87 16.23
N GLY A 105 8.32 2.67 16.34
CA GLY A 105 8.93 1.52 17.03
C GLY A 105 10.02 0.82 16.21
N ALA A 106 10.23 -0.48 16.48
CA ALA A 106 11.15 -1.33 15.70
C ALA A 106 10.58 -1.74 14.33
N GLY A 107 9.28 -1.53 14.09
CA GLY A 107 8.56 -2.06 12.93
C GLY A 107 8.13 -3.52 13.14
N THR A 108 7.20 -4.00 12.29
CA THR A 108 6.75 -5.41 12.32
C THR A 108 6.48 -5.92 10.91
N ASP A 109 6.48 -7.24 10.73
CA ASP A 109 6.19 -7.86 9.41
C ASP A 109 4.70 -8.10 9.15
N TYR A 110 3.83 -7.88 10.15
CA TYR A 110 2.40 -8.20 10.10
C TYR A 110 1.48 -6.98 10.27
N SER A 111 2.06 -5.81 10.58
CA SER A 111 1.33 -4.56 10.66
C SER A 111 2.14 -3.41 10.08
N SER A 112 1.43 -2.40 9.60
CA SER A 112 2.02 -1.16 9.09
C SER A 112 1.18 0.03 9.52
N PHE A 113 1.78 1.21 9.71
CA PHE A 113 1.05 2.46 9.59
C PHE A 113 1.25 3.03 8.17
N CYS A 114 0.52 4.08 7.81
CA CYS A 114 0.42 4.57 6.43
C CYS A 114 1.77 4.78 5.72
N SER A 115 2.69 5.54 6.32
CA SER A 115 4.02 5.82 5.76
C SER A 115 4.99 4.65 5.85
N GLU A 116 4.84 3.78 6.85
CA GLU A 116 5.60 2.53 6.95
C GLU A 116 5.23 1.59 5.79
N LEU A 117 3.95 1.48 5.44
CA LEU A 117 3.47 0.69 4.30
C LEU A 117 4.12 1.18 2.99
N VAL A 118 4.09 2.49 2.73
CA VAL A 118 4.70 3.08 1.53
C VAL A 118 6.20 2.77 1.49
N ALA A 119 6.92 3.01 2.59
CA ALA A 119 8.35 2.75 2.66
C ALA A 119 8.71 1.26 2.52
N LYS A 120 7.87 0.36 3.08
CA LYS A 120 8.00 -1.09 2.89
C LYS A 120 7.82 -1.49 1.43
N ALA A 121 6.81 -0.95 0.74
CA ALA A 121 6.56 -1.25 -0.67
C ALA A 121 7.73 -0.81 -1.55
N TYR A 122 8.21 0.42 -1.38
CA TYR A 122 9.38 0.94 -2.09
C TYR A 122 10.65 0.12 -1.79
N SER A 123 10.91 -0.19 -0.51
CA SER A 123 12.05 -1.03 -0.13
C SER A 123 11.99 -2.43 -0.73
N ARG A 124 10.81 -3.06 -0.74
CA ARG A 124 10.58 -4.37 -1.36
C ARG A 124 10.70 -4.32 -2.89
N ALA A 125 10.43 -3.17 -3.50
CA ALA A 125 10.70 -2.90 -4.91
C ALA A 125 12.16 -2.52 -5.18
N GLU A 126 13.02 -2.46 -4.15
CA GLU A 126 14.43 -2.06 -4.26
C GLU A 126 14.60 -0.62 -4.78
N ILE A 127 13.64 0.26 -4.47
CA ILE A 127 13.70 1.68 -4.77
C ILE A 127 13.97 2.42 -3.46
N GLU A 128 15.11 3.10 -3.41
CA GLU A 128 15.51 3.90 -2.25
C GLU A 128 14.71 5.20 -2.20
N ILE A 129 14.13 5.50 -1.03
CA ILE A 129 13.44 6.76 -0.76
C ILE A 129 13.80 7.28 0.63
N ILE A 130 13.61 8.58 0.87
CA ILE A 130 13.75 9.22 2.19
C ILE A 130 15.14 8.95 2.81
N GLY A 131 16.19 8.95 1.98
CA GLY A 131 17.58 8.70 2.40
C GLY A 131 17.78 7.34 3.09
N CYS A 132 17.16 6.28 2.56
CA CYS A 132 17.27 4.90 3.04
C CYS A 132 16.88 4.71 4.51
N LYS A 133 15.98 5.57 5.01
CA LYS A 133 15.45 5.47 6.37
C LYS A 133 14.67 4.16 6.51
N ALA A 134 14.84 3.50 7.66
CA ALA A 134 14.07 2.30 7.99
C ALA A 134 12.55 2.59 7.88
N PRO A 135 11.74 1.71 7.26
CA PRO A 135 10.31 1.97 7.03
C PRO A 135 9.53 2.37 8.28
N SER A 136 9.82 1.75 9.42
CA SER A 136 9.20 2.04 10.72
C SER A 136 9.52 3.43 11.28
N LYS A 137 10.44 4.16 10.67
CA LYS A 137 10.85 5.52 11.04
C LYS A 137 10.43 6.59 10.03
N VAL A 138 9.81 6.19 8.92
CA VAL A 138 9.26 7.12 7.93
C VAL A 138 7.93 7.66 8.47
N THR A 139 7.60 8.91 8.16
CA THR A 139 6.38 9.58 8.60
C THR A 139 5.85 10.43 7.44
N PRO A 140 4.55 10.82 7.43
CA PRO A 140 4.03 11.76 6.43
C PRO A 140 4.90 13.04 6.26
N ALA A 141 5.43 13.58 7.36
CA ALA A 141 6.32 14.74 7.39
C ALA A 141 7.56 14.61 6.49
N HIS A 142 8.08 13.38 6.36
CA HIS A 142 9.22 13.12 5.49
C HIS A 142 8.81 13.27 4.02
N PHE A 143 7.65 12.73 3.63
CA PHE A 143 7.12 12.92 2.29
C PHE A 143 6.73 14.38 2.03
N ASP A 144 6.24 15.10 3.05
CA ASP A 144 5.97 16.53 2.93
C ASP A 144 7.23 17.33 2.59
N LYS A 145 8.36 16.98 3.23
CA LYS A 145 9.66 17.57 2.94
C LYS A 145 10.11 17.27 1.52
N GLU A 146 9.94 16.04 1.06
CA GLU A 146 10.27 15.65 -0.31
C GLU A 146 9.40 16.37 -1.35
N ALA A 147 8.10 16.51 -1.07
CA ALA A 147 7.15 17.20 -1.93
C ALA A 147 7.41 18.71 -2.01
N ASP A 148 7.97 19.32 -0.97
CA ASP A 148 8.39 20.73 -0.99
C ASP A 148 9.75 20.93 -1.72
N ALA A 149 10.64 19.93 -1.65
CA ALA A 149 11.99 20.03 -2.20
C ALA A 149 12.10 19.60 -3.68
N LEU A 150 11.32 18.58 -4.08
CA LEU A 150 11.26 18.03 -5.44
C LEU A 150 12.63 17.63 -6.04
N VAL A 151 13.56 17.22 -5.17
CA VAL A 151 14.92 16.79 -5.56
C VAL A 151 14.86 15.46 -6.29
N ASP A 152 14.29 14.42 -5.66
CA ASP A 152 14.11 13.09 -6.25
C ASP A 152 12.68 12.83 -6.72
N TRP A 153 11.82 13.83 -6.60
CA TRP A 153 10.38 13.73 -6.80
C TRP A 153 9.88 14.76 -7.81
N ILE A 154 8.75 14.48 -8.43
CA ILE A 154 7.98 15.42 -9.25
C ILE A 154 6.56 15.51 -8.72
N ASP A 155 5.97 16.70 -8.80
CA ASP A 155 4.56 16.91 -8.48
C ASP A 155 3.70 16.49 -9.67
N VAL A 156 2.74 15.58 -9.43
CA VAL A 156 1.80 15.05 -10.42
C VAL A 156 0.35 15.29 -10.02
N THR A 157 0.11 16.20 -9.07
CA THR A 157 -1.22 16.50 -8.49
C THR A 157 -2.24 16.85 -9.57
N GLU A 158 -1.86 17.63 -10.58
CA GLU A 158 -2.77 18.02 -11.66
C GLU A 158 -3.22 16.82 -12.52
N GLU A 159 -2.39 15.78 -12.71
CA GLU A 159 -2.83 14.55 -13.38
C GLU A 159 -3.98 13.89 -12.61
N TYR A 160 -3.89 13.89 -11.27
CA TYR A 160 -4.88 13.28 -10.40
C TYR A 160 -6.15 14.12 -10.27
N LYS A 161 -6.06 15.46 -10.33
CA LYS A 161 -7.24 16.32 -10.39
C LYS A 161 -8.05 16.08 -11.66
N GLN A 162 -7.38 15.89 -12.80
CA GLN A 162 -8.07 15.53 -14.05
C GLN A 162 -8.73 14.16 -13.98
N LEU A 163 -8.03 13.17 -13.40
CA LEU A 163 -8.62 11.86 -13.15
C LEU A 163 -9.87 11.96 -12.26
N LEU A 164 -9.79 12.70 -11.16
CA LEU A 164 -10.90 12.86 -10.22
C LEU A 164 -12.16 13.44 -10.91
N LEU A 165 -11.98 14.37 -11.84
CA LEU A 165 -13.09 14.89 -12.65
C LEU A 165 -13.74 13.83 -13.55
N ASP A 166 -12.95 12.90 -14.10
CA ASP A 166 -13.48 11.76 -14.86
C ASP A 166 -14.16 10.74 -13.95
N MET A 167 -13.52 10.37 -12.83
CA MET A 167 -14.07 9.44 -11.85
C MET A 167 -15.42 9.92 -11.30
N ASN A 168 -15.57 11.22 -11.04
CA ASN A 168 -16.83 11.81 -10.58
C ASN A 168 -17.96 11.71 -11.62
N LYS A 169 -17.63 11.67 -12.92
CA LYS A 169 -18.62 11.48 -14.00
C LYS A 169 -18.93 9.99 -14.23
N ASN A 170 -17.95 9.13 -13.99
CA ASN A 170 -17.97 7.72 -14.35
C ASN A 170 -17.69 6.82 -13.12
N GLU A 171 -18.36 7.06 -12.00
CA GLU A 171 -18.04 6.42 -10.70
C GLU A 171 -18.18 4.88 -10.73
N PHE A 172 -19.20 4.37 -11.42
CA PHE A 172 -19.54 2.94 -11.40
C PHE A 172 -18.39 2.02 -11.86
N PRO A 173 -17.75 2.23 -13.03
CA PRO A 173 -16.57 1.44 -13.43
C PRO A 173 -15.46 1.37 -12.38
N TYR A 174 -15.11 2.51 -11.75
CA TYR A 174 -14.03 2.55 -10.75
C TYR A 174 -14.41 1.78 -9.48
N ARG A 175 -15.65 1.93 -8.99
CA ARG A 175 -16.13 1.16 -7.84
C ARG A 175 -16.18 -0.33 -8.12
N LEU A 176 -16.72 -0.74 -9.28
CA LEU A 176 -16.76 -2.14 -9.68
C LEU A 176 -15.36 -2.76 -9.74
N ALA A 177 -14.38 -2.02 -10.29
CA ALA A 177 -13.00 -2.46 -10.35
C ALA A 177 -12.38 -2.63 -8.96
N LEU A 178 -12.56 -1.63 -8.07
CA LEU A 178 -12.08 -1.69 -6.69
C LEU A 178 -12.70 -2.87 -5.93
N GLU A 179 -14.03 -2.99 -5.96
CA GLU A 179 -14.76 -4.05 -5.25
C GLU A 179 -14.36 -5.44 -5.74
N THR A 180 -14.21 -5.60 -7.06
CA THR A 180 -13.73 -6.86 -7.65
C THR A 180 -12.33 -7.19 -7.19
N LEU A 181 -11.41 -6.21 -7.21
CA LEU A 181 -10.04 -6.40 -6.77
C LEU A 181 -9.99 -6.76 -5.28
N SER A 182 -10.65 -6.00 -4.41
CA SER A 182 -10.73 -6.27 -2.97
C SER A 182 -11.32 -7.66 -2.70
N ALA A 183 -12.42 -8.04 -3.37
CA ALA A 183 -13.04 -9.35 -3.19
C ALA A 183 -12.11 -10.51 -3.59
N VAL A 184 -11.32 -10.37 -4.67
CA VAL A 184 -10.33 -11.37 -5.08
C VAL A 184 -9.23 -11.51 -4.02
N MET A 185 -8.79 -10.40 -3.46
CA MET A 185 -7.71 -10.34 -2.46
C MET A 185 -8.17 -10.93 -1.12
N ASP A 186 -9.38 -10.59 -0.68
CA ASP A 186 -9.99 -11.14 0.53
C ASP A 186 -10.25 -12.63 0.39
N ARG A 187 -10.78 -13.07 -0.77
CA ARG A 187 -10.95 -14.49 -1.05
C ARG A 187 -9.63 -15.24 -0.99
N ARG A 188 -8.53 -14.63 -1.45
CA ARG A 188 -7.20 -15.25 -1.37
C ARG A 188 -6.74 -15.41 0.08
N LYS A 189 -6.90 -14.38 0.93
CA LYS A 189 -6.61 -14.44 2.37
C LYS A 189 -7.42 -15.53 3.08
N VAL A 190 -8.73 -15.59 2.84
CA VAL A 190 -9.62 -16.59 3.46
C VAL A 190 -9.23 -18.01 3.01
N ASN A 191 -8.99 -18.19 1.71
CA ASN A 191 -8.62 -19.49 1.16
C ASN A 191 -7.24 -19.97 1.60
N GLU A 192 -6.34 -19.08 2.04
CA GLU A 192 -5.01 -19.47 2.52
C GLU A 192 -5.11 -20.40 3.73
N GLN A 193 -5.89 -20.02 4.74
CA GLN A 193 -6.06 -20.84 5.94
C GLN A 193 -6.65 -22.23 5.64
N PHE A 194 -7.60 -22.28 4.70
CA PHE A 194 -8.18 -23.55 4.26
C PHE A 194 -7.15 -24.40 3.50
N ARG A 195 -6.37 -23.76 2.62
CA ARG A 195 -5.32 -24.42 1.84
C ARG A 195 -4.24 -24.99 2.74
N GLU A 196 -3.78 -24.25 3.74
CA GLU A 196 -2.79 -24.73 4.71
C GLU A 196 -3.30 -25.97 5.46
N LYS A 197 -4.54 -25.97 5.92
CA LYS A 197 -5.15 -27.14 6.59
C LYS A 197 -5.26 -28.34 5.65
N MET A 198 -5.61 -28.10 4.39
CA MET A 198 -5.69 -29.15 3.38
C MET A 198 -4.31 -29.77 3.12
N ILE A 199 -3.28 -28.95 2.90
CA ILE A 199 -1.91 -29.41 2.68
C ILE A 199 -1.40 -30.19 3.89
N SER A 200 -1.58 -29.66 5.11
CA SER A 200 -1.18 -30.35 6.33
C SER A 200 -1.85 -31.73 6.50
N LYS A 201 -3.13 -31.83 6.14
CA LYS A 201 -3.85 -33.11 6.15
C LYS A 201 -3.27 -34.10 5.13
N LEU A 202 -2.91 -33.64 3.92
CA LEU A 202 -2.26 -34.47 2.90
C LEU A 202 -0.88 -34.96 3.37
N GLU A 203 -0.09 -34.11 4.00
CA GLU A 203 1.24 -34.46 4.54
C GLU A 203 1.17 -35.54 5.62
N SER A 204 0.12 -35.54 6.44
CA SER A 204 -0.12 -36.57 7.46
C SER A 204 -0.67 -37.90 6.90
N GLY A 205 -0.96 -37.96 5.60
CA GLY A 205 -1.62 -39.10 4.95
C GLY A 205 -0.66 -40.17 4.42
N SER A 206 -1.16 -40.91 3.41
CA SER A 206 -0.40 -41.91 2.67
C SER A 206 0.79 -41.29 1.91
N SER A 207 1.71 -42.14 1.42
CA SER A 207 2.82 -41.70 0.56
C SER A 207 2.34 -40.95 -0.69
N GLU A 208 1.20 -41.36 -1.27
CA GLU A 208 0.58 -40.67 -2.41
C GLU A 208 0.05 -39.27 -2.04
N ASN A 209 -0.52 -39.13 -0.84
CA ASN A 209 -0.97 -37.82 -0.34
C ASN A 209 0.21 -36.88 -0.12
N LYS A 210 1.35 -37.39 0.39
CA LYS A 210 2.58 -36.60 0.55
C LYS A 210 3.12 -36.09 -0.79
N VAL A 211 3.15 -36.95 -1.82
CA VAL A 211 3.53 -36.52 -3.19
C VAL A 211 2.58 -35.44 -3.71
N THR A 212 1.29 -35.57 -3.43
CA THR A 212 0.29 -34.56 -3.82
C THR A 212 0.52 -33.24 -3.08
N ALA A 213 0.84 -33.27 -1.78
CA ALA A 213 1.15 -32.09 -0.99
C ALA A 213 2.37 -31.33 -1.54
N GLU A 214 3.44 -32.04 -1.91
CA GLU A 214 4.64 -31.42 -2.49
C GLU A 214 4.34 -30.75 -3.84
N LYS A 215 3.57 -31.40 -4.73
CA LYS A 215 3.11 -30.77 -5.99
C LYS A 215 2.31 -29.50 -5.74
N PHE A 216 1.45 -29.48 -4.72
CA PHE A 216 0.72 -28.28 -4.34
C PHE A 216 1.66 -27.17 -3.88
N LYS A 217 2.66 -27.46 -3.04
CA LYS A 217 3.65 -26.47 -2.59
C LYS A 217 4.47 -25.91 -3.74
N GLU A 218 4.92 -26.75 -4.67
CA GLU A 218 5.66 -26.31 -5.87
C GLU A 218 4.83 -25.34 -6.73
N LEU A 219 3.55 -25.66 -6.95
CA LEU A 219 2.62 -24.77 -7.68
C LEU A 219 2.40 -23.44 -6.95
N LEU A 220 2.38 -23.44 -5.61
CA LEU A 220 2.24 -22.23 -4.80
C LEU A 220 3.53 -21.40 -4.80
N ALA A 221 4.68 -22.04 -4.71
CA ALA A 221 5.99 -21.39 -4.71
C ALA A 221 6.26 -20.63 -6.02
N GLY A 222 5.77 -21.17 -7.14
CA GLY A 222 5.85 -20.58 -8.48
C GLY A 222 4.89 -19.42 -8.75
N ARG A 223 4.04 -19.03 -7.79
CA ARG A 223 3.16 -17.86 -7.96
C ARG A 223 3.97 -16.57 -7.99
N GLU A 224 3.62 -15.74 -8.96
CA GLU A 224 4.24 -14.43 -9.15
C GLU A 224 3.82 -13.42 -8.07
N LEU A 225 2.52 -13.28 -7.82
CA LEU A 225 2.01 -12.46 -6.73
C LEU A 225 1.99 -13.29 -5.45
N LYS A 226 2.69 -12.82 -4.42
CA LYS A 226 2.75 -13.42 -3.08
C LYS A 226 2.24 -12.43 -2.04
N PHE A 227 1.69 -12.93 -0.94
CA PHE A 227 1.20 -12.12 0.18
C PHE A 227 1.95 -12.42 1.48
N TRP A 228 1.97 -11.43 2.39
CA TRP A 228 2.66 -11.55 3.67
C TRP A 228 2.12 -12.66 4.59
N HIS A 229 0.83 -12.99 4.44
CA HIS A 229 0.16 -14.02 5.23
C HIS A 229 0.23 -15.42 4.61
N GLU A 230 0.86 -15.56 3.43
CA GLU A 230 1.11 -16.87 2.82
C GLU A 230 2.41 -17.44 3.40
N LYS A 231 2.39 -18.70 3.83
CA LYS A 231 3.63 -19.38 4.24
C LYS A 231 4.62 -19.39 3.09
N LYS A 232 5.90 -19.20 3.41
CA LYS A 232 7.00 -19.51 2.49
C LYS A 232 6.91 -21.01 2.16
N SER A 233 6.27 -21.30 1.04
CA SER A 233 6.18 -22.63 0.44
C SER A 233 7.50 -22.95 -0.24
#